data_AF-A0A4V5TPN1-F1
#
_entry.id   AF-A0A4V5TPN1-F1
#
_cell.length_a   1.000
_cell.length_b   1.000
_cell.length_c   1.000
_cell.angle_alpha   90.00
_cell.angle_beta   90.00
_cell.angle_gamma   90.00
#
_symmetry.space_group_name_H-M   'P 1'
#
loop_
_entity.id
_entity.type
_entity.pdbx_description
1 polymer ?
#
loop_
_entity_poly.entity_id
_entity_poly.type
_entity_poly.pdbx_seq_one_letter_code
_entity_poly.pdbx_strand_id
1 'polypeptide(L)'
;MIETNPMNGVERPSRSKRYKEIEFYDEEQLKLLLKKTKEMYPKHALQIKLAALAGLRMSEIAGIRYECLNFVNNPILIDSTLQYDKEDKNFFLGPTKTKRPRTVNVPAELMREIKQYAKEHKKLQLASGEAWKPMKDDKGTPINLLFTKTNGCPSHPDSMSGRWREIVERHNLPILTFHGLRHTYALFMVSKNVNFKIIQEQLGHVNIQETVNTYSHLTMRDKEKATDFFDSIL
;
A
#
# COMPACT_ATOMS: atom_id res chain seq x y z
N MET A 1 0.17 16.04 -44.84
CA MET A 1 -0.20 16.20 -43.42
C MET A 1 -1.55 15.53 -43.23
N ILE A 2 -1.74 14.76 -42.16
CA ILE A 2 -3.06 14.21 -41.84
C ILE A 2 -3.78 15.27 -41.00
N GLU A 3 -4.82 15.89 -41.55
CA GLU A 3 -5.53 17.04 -40.95
C GLU A 3 -6.53 16.64 -39.85
N THR A 4 -6.94 15.37 -39.81
CA THR A 4 -7.92 14.87 -38.84
C THR A 4 -7.52 13.50 -38.30
N ASN A 5 -7.69 13.30 -37.00
CA ASN A 5 -7.42 12.00 -36.37
C ASN A 5 -8.30 10.90 -37.01
N PRO A 6 -7.73 9.87 -37.66
CA PRO A 6 -8.49 8.80 -38.30
C PRO A 6 -9.25 7.90 -37.31
N MET A 7 -9.00 8.06 -36.00
CA MET A 7 -9.71 7.36 -34.93
C MET A 7 -10.87 8.19 -34.34
N ASN A 8 -11.16 9.37 -34.88
CA ASN A 8 -12.28 10.19 -34.43
C ASN A 8 -13.61 9.52 -34.81
N GLY A 9 -14.44 9.17 -33.83
CA GLY A 9 -15.71 8.45 -34.05
C GLY A 9 -15.61 6.92 -34.03
N VAL A 10 -14.41 6.34 -33.84
CA VAL A 10 -14.26 4.89 -33.65
C VAL A 10 -14.45 4.56 -32.17
N GLU A 11 -15.58 3.95 -31.83
CA GLU A 11 -15.76 3.38 -30.50
C GLU A 11 -14.75 2.26 -30.27
N ARG A 12 -14.01 2.37 -29.15
CA ARG A 12 -13.01 1.37 -28.80
C ARG A 12 -13.74 0.03 -28.61
N PRO A 13 -13.35 -1.05 -29.31
CA PRO A 13 -13.99 -2.34 -29.13
C PRO A 13 -13.91 -2.71 -27.65
N SER A 14 -15.08 -3.00 -27.06
CA SER A 14 -15.20 -3.49 -25.70
C SER A 14 -14.40 -4.78 -25.61
N ARG A 15 -13.16 -4.71 -25.09
CA ARG A 15 -12.49 -5.90 -24.59
C ARG A 15 -13.39 -6.43 -23.49
N SER A 16 -13.95 -7.63 -23.67
CA SER A 16 -14.54 -8.35 -22.54
C SER A 16 -13.50 -8.28 -21.42
N LYS A 17 -13.88 -7.70 -20.28
CA LYS A 17 -12.99 -7.68 -19.12
C LYS A 17 -12.77 -9.14 -18.76
N ARG A 18 -11.68 -9.76 -19.25
CA ARG A 18 -11.16 -10.98 -18.65
C ARG A 18 -10.97 -10.63 -17.18
N TYR A 19 -11.80 -11.20 -16.31
CA TYR A 19 -11.61 -11.12 -14.88
C TYR A 19 -10.26 -11.78 -14.62
N LYS A 20 -9.21 -10.98 -14.50
CA LYS A 20 -7.90 -11.48 -14.11
C LYS A 20 -8.06 -11.90 -12.66
N GLU A 21 -7.82 -13.17 -12.37
CA GLU A 21 -7.79 -13.64 -10.98
C GLU A 21 -6.82 -12.75 -10.20
N ILE A 22 -7.31 -12.25 -9.07
CA ILE A 22 -6.52 -11.35 -8.23
C ILE A 22 -5.52 -12.22 -7.50
N GLU A 23 -4.24 -11.95 -7.71
CA GLU A 23 -3.17 -12.64 -7.00
C GLU A 23 -3.06 -12.08 -5.57
N PHE A 24 -3.05 -12.98 -4.59
CA PHE A 24 -2.91 -12.67 -3.18
C PHE A 24 -2.29 -13.88 -2.45
N TYR A 25 -1.82 -13.66 -1.23
CA TYR A 25 -1.41 -14.75 -0.34
C TYR A 25 -2.58 -15.22 0.51
N ASP A 26 -2.72 -16.53 0.65
CA ASP A 26 -3.57 -17.13 1.68
C ASP A 26 -3.00 -16.90 3.10
N GLU A 27 -3.71 -17.39 4.11
CA GLU A 27 -3.30 -17.21 5.51
C GLU A 27 -1.94 -17.86 5.83
N GLU A 28 -1.64 -19.04 5.29
CA GLU A 28 -0.40 -19.77 5.56
C GLU A 28 0.79 -19.10 4.85
N GLN A 29 0.59 -18.66 3.61
CA GLN A 29 1.56 -17.89 2.85
C GLN A 29 1.82 -16.52 3.49
N LEU A 30 0.79 -15.86 4.03
CA LEU A 30 0.94 -14.62 4.79
C LEU A 30 1.73 -14.86 6.09
N LYS A 31 1.45 -15.93 6.84
CA LYS A 31 2.24 -16.30 8.03
C LYS A 31 3.71 -16.56 7.68
N LEU A 32 3.96 -17.29 6.59
CA LEU A 32 5.31 -17.54 6.08
C LEU A 32 6.03 -16.23 5.73
N LEU A 33 5.36 -15.34 4.99
CA LEU A 33 5.88 -14.00 4.67
C LEU A 33 6.28 -13.25 5.94
N LEU A 34 5.38 -13.16 6.92
CA LEU A 34 5.63 -12.45 8.18
C LEU A 34 6.81 -13.04 8.96
N LYS A 35 6.94 -14.37 8.98
CA LYS A 35 8.12 -15.04 9.56
C LYS A 35 9.40 -14.61 8.84
N LYS A 36 9.39 -14.61 7.51
CA LYS A 36 10.54 -14.23 6.68
C LYS A 36 10.92 -12.76 6.81
N THR A 37 9.97 -11.86 7.06
CA THR A 37 10.30 -10.43 7.27
C THR A 37 11.27 -10.18 8.42
N LYS A 38 11.36 -11.10 9.41
CA LYS A 38 12.31 -11.00 10.53
C LYS A 38 13.77 -11.18 10.11
N GLU A 39 14.01 -11.82 8.96
CA GLU A 39 15.34 -12.06 8.38
C GLU A 39 15.76 -10.95 7.40
N MET A 40 14.87 -9.97 7.14
CA MET A 40 15.07 -8.94 6.12
C MET A 40 15.61 -7.65 6.72
N TYR A 41 16.20 -6.80 5.87
CA TYR A 41 16.56 -5.44 6.26
C TYR A 41 15.31 -4.68 6.77
N PRO A 42 15.36 -4.01 7.94
CA PRO A 42 14.16 -3.46 8.60
C PRO A 42 13.30 -2.56 7.74
N LYS A 43 13.90 -1.73 6.87
CA LYS A 43 13.17 -0.88 5.91
C LYS A 43 12.24 -1.72 5.04
N HIS A 44 12.74 -2.81 4.45
CA HIS A 44 11.98 -3.64 3.53
C HIS A 44 10.92 -4.47 4.26
N ALA A 45 11.25 -4.99 5.44
CA ALA A 45 10.29 -5.68 6.30
C ALA A 45 9.06 -4.80 6.61
N LEU A 46 9.30 -3.55 7.02
CA LEU A 46 8.22 -2.61 7.31
C LEU A 46 7.41 -2.22 6.07
N GLN A 47 8.06 -1.98 4.92
CA GLN A 47 7.37 -1.69 3.67
C GLN A 47 6.42 -2.83 3.27
N ILE A 48 6.87 -4.09 3.39
CA ILE A 48 6.06 -5.28 3.12
C ILE A 48 4.91 -5.39 4.11
N LYS A 49 5.17 -5.23 5.42
CA LYS A 49 4.14 -5.30 6.47
C LYS A 49 3.08 -4.22 6.31
N LEU A 50 3.45 -2.99 5.96
CA LEU A 50 2.50 -1.91 5.68
C LEU A 50 1.59 -2.21 4.49
N ALA A 51 2.12 -2.86 3.44
CA ALA A 51 1.30 -3.30 2.32
C ALA A 51 0.37 -4.47 2.71
N ALA A 52 0.90 -5.49 3.39
CA ALA A 52 0.20 -6.74 3.70
C ALA A 52 -0.75 -6.67 4.90
N LEU A 53 -0.46 -5.83 5.89
CA LEU A 53 -1.21 -5.74 7.16
C LEU A 53 -2.00 -4.44 7.32
N ALA A 54 -1.72 -3.43 6.49
CA ALA A 54 -2.46 -2.16 6.48
C ALA A 54 -3.04 -1.80 5.11
N GLY A 55 -2.77 -2.63 4.09
CA GLY A 55 -3.31 -2.45 2.75
C GLY A 55 -2.80 -1.19 2.04
N LEU A 56 -1.66 -0.62 2.42
CA LEU A 56 -1.18 0.63 1.82
C LEU A 56 -0.67 0.45 0.39
N ARG A 57 -0.87 1.47 -0.45
CA ARG A 57 -0.25 1.52 -1.80
C ARG A 57 1.23 1.83 -1.68
N MET A 58 2.01 1.38 -2.66
CA MET A 58 3.46 1.61 -2.71
C MET A 58 3.84 3.10 -2.61
N SER A 59 3.18 3.98 -3.36
CA SER A 59 3.44 5.42 -3.28
C SER A 59 2.97 6.08 -1.97
N GLU A 60 1.95 5.51 -1.31
CA GLU A 60 1.52 5.94 0.03
C GLU A 60 2.60 5.56 1.06
N ILE A 61 3.11 4.32 1.01
CA ILE A 61 4.20 3.84 1.88
C ILE A 61 5.44 4.71 1.72
N ALA A 62 5.85 5.00 0.48
CA ALA A 62 7.00 5.85 0.20
C ALA A 62 6.83 7.29 0.71
N GLY A 63 5.59 7.77 0.81
CA GLY A 63 5.25 9.14 1.25
C GLY A 63 5.00 9.28 2.74
N ILE A 64 5.09 8.21 3.54
CA ILE A 64 4.88 8.29 4.99
C ILE A 64 5.90 9.23 5.62
N ARG A 65 5.42 10.22 6.36
CA ARG A 65 6.24 11.16 7.12
C ARG A 65 6.16 10.88 8.61
N TYR A 66 7.16 11.34 9.36
CA TYR A 66 7.24 11.13 10.81
C TYR A 66 6.03 11.72 11.56
N GLU A 67 5.60 12.91 11.16
CA GLU A 67 4.45 13.62 11.74
C GLU A 67 3.10 12.92 11.49
N CYS A 68 3.04 11.99 10.54
CA CYS A 68 1.83 11.20 10.26
C CYS A 68 1.65 10.01 11.21
N LEU A 69 2.65 9.69 12.04
CA LEU A 69 2.67 8.50 12.90
C LEU A 69 2.17 8.85 14.30
N ASN A 70 1.04 8.27 14.71
CA ASN A 70 0.57 8.38 16.08
C ASN A 70 0.99 7.14 16.89
N PHE A 71 2.10 7.27 17.61
CA PHE A 71 2.65 6.20 18.45
C PHE A 71 1.88 5.96 19.77
N VAL A 72 0.85 6.76 20.07
CA VAL A 72 0.01 6.58 21.27
C VAL A 72 -1.18 5.68 20.94
N ASN A 73 -1.92 6.04 19.88
CA ASN A 73 -3.14 5.34 19.49
C ASN A 73 -2.91 4.31 18.38
N ASN A 74 -1.70 4.26 17.80
CA ASN A 74 -1.28 3.42 16.69
C ASN A 74 -1.83 3.69 15.27
N PRO A 75 -2.54 4.79 14.93
CA PRO A 75 -2.87 5.04 13.53
C PRO A 75 -1.74 5.73 12.76
N ILE A 76 -1.82 5.61 11.43
CA ILE A 76 -1.01 6.34 10.47
C ILE A 76 -1.92 7.23 9.62
N LEU A 77 -1.62 8.53 9.54
CA LEU A 77 -2.28 9.44 8.62
C LEU A 77 -1.71 9.27 7.21
N ILE A 78 -2.55 8.93 6.24
CA ILE A 78 -2.21 8.84 4.83
C ILE A 78 -2.86 10.02 4.11
N ASP A 79 -2.10 11.09 3.91
CA ASP A 79 -2.54 12.36 3.31
C ASP A 79 -1.92 12.66 1.95
N SER A 80 -0.87 11.93 1.59
CA SER A 80 -0.05 12.19 0.41
C SER A 80 0.58 10.92 -0.13
N THR A 81 1.20 11.04 -1.29
CA THR A 81 1.95 9.98 -1.95
C THR A 81 3.26 10.54 -2.47
N LEU A 82 4.35 9.78 -2.35
CA LEU A 82 5.60 10.15 -3.00
C LEU A 82 5.49 9.84 -4.49
N GLN A 83 5.72 10.86 -5.31
CA GLN A 83 5.69 10.79 -6.77
C GLN A 83 7.02 11.27 -7.33
N TYR A 84 7.32 10.85 -8.56
CA TYR A 84 8.51 11.25 -9.29
C TYR A 84 8.09 11.88 -10.60
N ASP A 85 8.45 13.13 -10.80
CA ASP A 85 8.30 13.82 -12.07
C ASP A 85 9.44 13.42 -13.00
N LYS A 86 9.10 12.93 -14.20
CA LYS A 86 10.08 12.52 -15.19
C LYS A 86 10.69 13.70 -15.95
N GLU A 87 9.94 14.79 -16.10
CA GLU A 87 10.38 15.99 -16.82
C GLU A 87 11.34 16.78 -15.93
N ASP A 88 10.93 17.10 -14.72
CA ASP A 88 11.74 17.84 -13.75
C ASP A 88 12.77 16.97 -13.01
N LYS A 89 12.72 15.65 -13.23
CA LYS A 89 13.58 14.64 -12.59
C LYS A 89 13.64 14.77 -11.07
N ASN A 90 12.51 15.13 -10.46
CA ASN A 90 12.41 15.45 -9.05
C ASN A 90 11.30 14.67 -8.36
N PHE A 91 11.47 14.50 -7.05
CA PHE A 91 10.45 13.91 -6.19
C PHE A 91 9.58 15.00 -5.58
N PHE A 92 8.29 14.72 -5.45
CA PHE A 92 7.35 15.59 -4.75
C PHE A 92 6.30 14.77 -4.00
N LEU A 93 5.64 15.38 -3.03
CA LEU A 93 4.45 14.81 -2.39
C LEU A 93 3.21 15.30 -3.12
N GLY A 94 2.57 14.40 -3.86
CA GLY A 94 1.27 14.66 -4.48
C GLY A 94 0.12 14.20 -3.58
N PRO A 95 -1.11 14.67 -3.84
CA PRO A 95 -2.29 14.16 -3.14
C PRO A 95 -2.44 12.66 -3.36
N THR A 96 -3.13 11.98 -2.44
CA THR A 96 -3.54 10.59 -2.67
C THR A 96 -4.40 10.48 -3.93
N LYS A 97 -4.44 9.31 -4.57
CA LYS A 97 -5.26 9.09 -5.79
C LYS A 97 -6.72 9.52 -5.59
N THR A 98 -7.23 9.38 -4.37
CA THR A 98 -8.60 9.75 -3.99
C THR A 98 -8.75 11.21 -3.59
N LYS A 99 -7.64 11.95 -3.45
CA LYS A 99 -7.56 13.33 -2.92
C LYS A 99 -8.20 13.49 -1.54
N ARG A 100 -8.30 12.40 -0.78
CA ARG A 100 -8.88 12.38 0.57
C ARG A 100 -7.88 11.77 1.54
N PRO A 101 -7.40 12.53 2.54
CA PRO A 101 -6.64 11.98 3.64
C PRO A 101 -7.45 10.93 4.39
N ARG A 102 -6.77 9.93 4.94
CA ARG A 102 -7.41 8.92 5.77
C ARG A 102 -6.49 8.44 6.88
N THR A 103 -7.09 8.02 7.97
CA THR A 103 -6.40 7.37 9.08
C THR A 103 -6.42 5.87 8.86
N VAL A 104 -5.26 5.23 8.90
CA VAL A 104 -5.09 3.79 8.72
C VAL A 104 -4.66 3.19 10.04
N ASN A 105 -5.46 2.27 10.56
CA ASN A 105 -5.13 1.56 11.79
C ASN A 105 -4.14 0.44 11.50
N VAL A 106 -3.09 0.30 12.31
CA VAL A 106 -2.14 -0.80 12.19
C VAL A 106 -2.07 -1.60 13.49
N PRO A 107 -1.70 -2.89 13.44
CA PRO A 107 -1.45 -3.66 14.65
C PRO A 107 -0.42 -2.97 15.55
N ALA A 108 -0.64 -3.02 16.87
CA ALA A 108 0.27 -2.39 17.85
C ALA A 108 1.72 -2.89 17.70
N GLU A 109 1.91 -4.17 17.35
CA GLU A 109 3.24 -4.72 17.07
C GLU A 109 3.92 -4.03 15.89
N LEU A 110 3.20 -3.83 14.79
CA LEU A 110 3.74 -3.13 13.63
C LEU A 110 4.10 -1.68 13.99
N MET A 111 3.27 -1.00 14.79
CA MET A 111 3.59 0.35 15.24
C MET A 111 4.84 0.38 16.15
N ARG A 112 5.03 -0.63 17.01
CA ARG A 112 6.26 -0.78 17.82
C ARG A 112 7.49 -0.93 16.93
N GLU A 113 7.43 -1.76 15.90
CA GLU A 113 8.52 -1.93 14.94
C GLU A 113 8.81 -0.64 14.15
N ILE A 114 7.76 0.08 13.72
CA ILE A 114 7.90 1.39 13.06
C ILE A 114 8.58 2.38 14.00
N LYS A 115 8.18 2.44 15.28
CA LYS A 115 8.78 3.32 16.29
C LYS A 115 10.27 3.02 16.49
N GLN A 116 10.62 1.73 16.55
CA GLN A 116 12.03 1.32 16.69
C GLN A 116 12.84 1.70 15.45
N TYR A 117 12.31 1.44 14.25
CA TYR A 117 12.96 1.85 13.01
C TYR A 117 13.11 3.37 12.89
N ALA A 118 12.07 4.13 13.23
CA ALA A 118 12.07 5.59 13.28
C ALA A 118 13.18 6.13 14.19
N LYS A 119 13.40 5.49 15.35
CA LYS A 119 14.49 5.86 16.27
C LYS A 119 15.86 5.64 15.65
N GLU A 120 16.10 4.48 15.03
CA GLU A 120 17.39 4.18 14.40
C GLU A 120 17.63 5.03 13.14
N HIS A 121 16.59 5.30 12.35
CA HIS A 121 16.66 6.18 11.18
C HIS A 121 16.98 7.62 11.58
N LYS A 122 16.39 8.13 12.67
CA LYS A 122 16.75 9.45 13.22
C LYS A 122 18.21 9.52 13.70
N LYS A 123 18.75 8.45 14.29
CA LYS A 123 20.18 8.39 14.63
C LYS A 123 21.05 8.45 13.38
N LEU A 124 20.68 7.72 12.33
CA LEU A 124 21.37 7.77 11.04
C LEU A 124 21.35 9.17 10.43
N GLN A 125 20.21 9.86 10.48
CA GLN A 125 20.08 11.25 10.05
C GLN A 125 21.06 12.16 10.80
N LEU A 126 21.08 12.08 12.13
CA LEU A 126 21.98 12.90 12.96
C LEU A 126 23.46 12.58 12.68
N ALA A 127 23.81 11.30 12.56
CA ALA A 127 25.17 10.86 12.26
C ALA A 127 25.64 11.27 10.86
N SER A 128 24.72 11.42 9.91
CA SER A 128 25.04 11.81 8.53
C SER A 128 25.36 13.30 8.39
N GLY A 129 24.91 14.15 9.32
CA GLY A 129 25.17 15.59 9.30
C GLY A 129 24.86 16.22 7.94
N GLU A 130 25.83 16.93 7.37
CA GLU A 130 25.72 17.61 6.07
C GLU A 130 25.53 16.66 4.87
N ALA A 131 25.88 15.38 5.00
CA ALA A 131 25.64 14.39 3.95
C ALA A 131 24.15 14.00 3.85
N TRP A 132 23.33 14.37 4.84
CA TRP A 132 21.89 14.17 4.81
C TRP A 132 21.21 15.16 3.85
N LYS A 133 20.67 14.65 2.76
CA LYS A 133 20.02 15.43 1.69
C LYS A 133 18.54 15.08 1.60
N PRO A 134 17.70 15.60 2.52
CA PRO A 134 16.27 15.35 2.49
C PRO A 134 15.63 16.03 1.28
N MET A 135 14.52 15.45 0.82
CA MET A 135 13.61 16.15 -0.08
C MET A 135 13.05 17.39 0.63
N LYS A 136 12.77 18.45 -0.13
CA LYS A 136 12.16 19.69 0.38
C LYS A 136 10.80 19.90 -0.26
N ASP A 137 9.90 20.59 0.44
CA ASP A 137 8.67 21.09 -0.14
C ASP A 137 8.91 22.35 -1.01
N ASP A 138 7.85 22.88 -1.61
CA ASP A 138 7.89 24.08 -2.47
C ASP A 138 8.39 25.33 -1.72
N LYS A 139 8.37 25.33 -0.38
CA LYS A 139 8.86 26.41 0.47
C LYS A 139 10.31 26.21 0.90
N GLY A 140 10.96 25.13 0.45
CA GLY A 140 12.33 24.77 0.83
C GLY A 140 12.43 24.10 2.20
N THR A 141 11.30 23.72 2.82
CA THR A 141 11.27 23.05 4.13
C THR A 141 11.60 21.57 3.96
N PRO A 142 12.53 21.01 4.76
CA PRO A 142 12.83 19.58 4.72
C PRO A 142 11.62 18.72 5.06
N ILE A 143 11.37 17.71 4.24
CA ILE A 143 10.32 16.72 4.45
C ILE A 143 10.92 15.52 5.17
N ASN A 144 10.35 15.19 6.33
CA ASN A 144 10.80 14.08 7.18
C ASN A 144 10.14 12.78 6.72
N LEU A 145 10.62 12.20 5.61
CA LEU A 145 10.18 10.88 5.14
C LEU A 145 10.67 9.77 6.08
N LEU A 146 9.78 8.84 6.43
CA LEU A 146 10.12 7.65 7.22
C LEU A 146 11.09 6.75 6.46
N PHE A 147 10.88 6.55 5.15
CA PHE A 147 11.67 5.66 4.33
C PHE A 147 12.52 6.44 3.31
N THR A 148 13.81 6.57 3.59
CA THR A 148 14.77 7.21 2.68
C THR A 148 15.91 6.25 2.31
N LYS A 149 16.79 6.69 1.42
CA LYS A 149 18.14 6.14 1.28
C LYS A 149 18.98 6.53 2.50
N THR A 150 20.16 5.94 2.62
CA THR A 150 21.09 6.21 3.73
C THR A 150 21.55 7.66 3.81
N ASN A 151 21.52 8.38 2.68
CA ASN A 151 21.83 9.81 2.60
C ASN A 151 20.60 10.73 2.76
N GLY A 152 19.45 10.22 3.20
CA GLY A 152 18.23 11.01 3.39
C GLY A 152 17.41 11.30 2.13
N CYS A 153 17.94 11.00 0.93
CA CYS A 153 17.18 11.19 -0.30
C CYS A 153 16.02 10.17 -0.40
N PRO A 154 14.89 10.55 -1.02
CA PRO A 154 13.84 9.60 -1.37
C PRO A 154 14.34 8.48 -2.28
N SER A 155 13.68 7.33 -2.21
CA SER A 155 13.82 6.24 -3.19
C SER A 155 12.63 6.28 -4.14
N HIS A 156 12.85 5.98 -5.42
CA HIS A 156 11.73 5.86 -6.37
C HIS A 156 10.74 4.80 -5.86
N PRO A 157 9.41 5.08 -5.82
CA PRO A 157 8.44 4.11 -5.31
C PRO A 157 8.60 2.71 -5.96
N ASP A 158 8.78 2.66 -7.29
CA ASP A 158 8.98 1.40 -8.04
C ASP A 158 10.17 0.56 -7.58
N SER A 159 11.16 1.15 -6.89
CA SER A 159 12.26 0.40 -6.30
C SER A 159 11.78 -0.65 -5.29
N MET A 160 10.63 -0.42 -4.63
CA MET A 160 10.01 -1.43 -3.76
C MET A 160 9.55 -2.66 -4.54
N SER A 161 9.02 -2.50 -5.74
CA SER A 161 8.60 -3.63 -6.58
C SER A 161 9.80 -4.46 -7.05
N GLY A 162 10.90 -3.79 -7.43
CA GLY A 162 12.16 -4.48 -7.78
C GLY A 162 12.72 -5.25 -6.58
N ARG A 163 12.86 -4.57 -5.43
CA ARG A 163 13.37 -5.17 -4.19
C ARG A 163 12.48 -6.32 -3.69
N TRP A 164 11.17 -6.21 -3.86
CA TRP A 164 10.22 -7.26 -3.52
C TRP A 164 10.40 -8.50 -4.37
N ARG A 165 10.58 -8.35 -5.69
CA ARG A 165 10.88 -9.49 -6.58
C ARG A 165 12.11 -10.26 -6.11
N GLU A 166 13.20 -9.54 -5.81
CA GLU A 166 14.42 -10.16 -5.28
C GLU A 166 14.20 -10.85 -3.92
N ILE A 167 13.31 -10.32 -3.07
CA ILE A 167 12.97 -10.93 -1.78
C ILE A 167 12.17 -12.22 -1.99
N VAL A 168 11.20 -12.22 -2.90
CA VAL A 168 10.39 -13.39 -3.25
C VAL A 168 11.29 -14.53 -3.72
N GLU A 169 12.21 -14.23 -4.65
CA GLU A 169 13.18 -15.20 -5.17
C GLU A 169 14.13 -15.69 -4.07
N ARG A 170 14.74 -14.78 -3.31
CA ARG A 170 15.73 -15.12 -2.26
C ARG A 170 15.15 -16.01 -1.17
N HIS A 171 13.89 -15.78 -0.78
CA HIS A 171 13.24 -16.51 0.32
C HIS A 171 12.31 -17.63 -0.16
N ASN A 172 12.32 -17.94 -1.47
CA ASN A 172 11.47 -18.94 -2.11
C ASN A 172 9.98 -18.78 -1.73
N LEU A 173 9.50 -17.54 -1.75
CA LEU A 173 8.11 -17.21 -1.49
C LEU A 173 7.28 -17.45 -2.77
N PRO A 174 5.98 -17.77 -2.66
CA PRO A 174 5.11 -17.84 -3.84
C PRO A 174 5.13 -16.51 -4.61
N ILE A 175 5.11 -16.58 -5.93
CA ILE A 175 5.23 -15.39 -6.78
C ILE A 175 4.01 -14.49 -6.55
N LEU A 176 4.28 -13.23 -6.21
CA LEU A 176 3.26 -12.22 -6.00
C LEU A 176 3.84 -10.85 -6.35
N THR A 177 3.04 -9.96 -6.92
CA THR A 177 3.47 -8.56 -7.11
C THR A 177 3.44 -7.79 -5.79
N PHE A 178 4.13 -6.65 -5.70
CA PHE A 178 4.06 -5.82 -4.49
C PHE A 178 2.63 -5.31 -4.24
N HIS A 179 1.87 -5.02 -5.32
CA HIS A 179 0.46 -4.66 -5.21
C HIS A 179 -0.41 -5.84 -4.73
N GLY A 180 -0.03 -7.07 -5.06
CA GLY A 180 -0.64 -8.29 -4.53
C GLY A 180 -0.67 -8.34 -3.01
N LEU A 181 0.32 -7.77 -2.31
CA LEU A 181 0.30 -7.66 -0.83
C LEU A 181 -0.90 -6.85 -0.32
N ARG A 182 -1.30 -5.80 -1.04
CA ARG A 182 -2.50 -5.03 -0.70
C ARG A 182 -3.77 -5.84 -0.96
N HIS A 183 -3.78 -6.68 -2.00
CA HIS A 183 -4.88 -7.62 -2.22
C HIS A 183 -4.94 -8.66 -1.10
N THR A 184 -3.79 -9.18 -0.64
CA THR A 184 -3.69 -10.05 0.53
C THR A 184 -4.39 -9.43 1.74
N TYR A 185 -4.10 -8.15 2.07
CA TYR A 185 -4.81 -7.46 3.16
C TYR A 185 -6.32 -7.49 2.95
N ALA A 186 -6.79 -7.10 1.77
CA ALA A 186 -8.21 -6.96 1.49
C ALA A 186 -8.94 -8.31 1.57
N LEU A 187 -8.42 -9.35 0.90
CA LEU A 187 -9.03 -10.68 0.89
C LEU A 187 -8.94 -11.35 2.25
N PHE A 188 -7.86 -11.13 3.01
CA PHE A 188 -7.78 -11.61 4.39
C PHE A 188 -8.86 -10.97 5.26
N MET A 189 -9.12 -9.66 5.13
CA MET A 189 -10.20 -9.01 5.90
C MET A 189 -11.59 -9.49 5.47
N VAL A 190 -11.81 -9.70 4.18
CA VAL A 190 -13.06 -10.28 3.66
C VAL A 190 -13.27 -11.69 4.21
N SER A 191 -12.23 -12.54 4.24
CA SER A 191 -12.34 -13.91 4.77
C SER A 191 -12.59 -13.97 6.28
N LYS A 192 -12.29 -12.88 7.01
CA LYS A 192 -12.65 -12.69 8.42
C LYS A 192 -14.00 -11.98 8.62
N ASN A 193 -14.82 -11.86 7.56
CA ASN A 193 -16.15 -11.22 7.58
C ASN A 193 -16.14 -9.77 8.07
N VAL A 194 -15.04 -9.04 7.85
CA VAL A 194 -14.97 -7.61 8.17
C VAL A 194 -15.87 -6.84 7.22
N ASN A 195 -16.62 -5.87 7.74
CA ASN A 195 -17.54 -5.04 6.96
C ASN A 195 -16.79 -4.36 5.78
N PHE A 196 -17.33 -4.50 4.57
CA PHE A 196 -16.76 -3.92 3.35
C PHE A 196 -16.52 -2.42 3.42
N LYS A 197 -17.37 -1.68 4.15
CA LYS A 197 -17.20 -0.24 4.37
C LYS A 197 -15.91 0.06 5.13
N ILE A 198 -15.62 -0.71 6.17
CA ILE A 198 -14.38 -0.58 6.97
C ILE A 198 -13.16 -0.89 6.09
N ILE A 199 -13.22 -1.96 5.31
CA ILE A 199 -12.14 -2.32 4.37
C ILE A 199 -11.94 -1.21 3.35
N GLN A 200 -13.01 -0.67 2.78
CA GLN A 200 -12.97 0.42 1.81
C GLN A 200 -12.34 1.69 2.39
N GLU A 201 -12.72 2.06 3.61
CA GLU A 201 -12.18 3.21 4.33
C GLU A 201 -10.68 3.05 4.59
N GLN A 202 -10.25 1.91 5.13
CA GLN A 202 -8.84 1.61 5.35
C GLN A 202 -8.03 1.66 4.05
N LEU A 203 -8.56 1.08 2.97
CA LEU A 203 -7.90 1.04 1.67
C LEU A 203 -7.91 2.39 0.96
N GLY A 204 -8.81 3.32 1.32
CA GLY A 204 -9.02 4.56 0.58
C GLY A 204 -9.46 4.26 -0.85
N HIS A 205 -10.51 3.46 -1.03
CA HIS A 205 -11.20 3.30 -2.31
C HIS A 205 -12.35 4.32 -2.38
N VAL A 206 -12.40 5.12 -3.45
CA VAL A 206 -13.49 6.10 -3.63
C VAL A 206 -14.80 5.38 -3.85
N ASN A 207 -14.78 4.29 -4.62
CA ASN A 207 -15.96 3.54 -4.98
C ASN A 207 -15.99 2.19 -4.25
N ILE A 208 -17.08 1.90 -3.54
CA ILE A 208 -17.30 0.58 -2.95
C ILE A 208 -17.32 -0.50 -4.03
N GLN A 209 -17.77 -0.17 -5.25
CA GLN A 209 -17.78 -1.06 -6.40
C GLN A 209 -16.37 -1.52 -6.80
N GLU A 210 -15.32 -0.73 -6.57
CA GLU A 210 -13.93 -1.19 -6.77
C GLU A 210 -13.55 -2.27 -5.76
N THR A 211 -14.10 -2.21 -4.56
CA THR A 211 -13.90 -3.23 -3.52
C THR A 211 -14.77 -4.45 -3.84
N VAL A 212 -16.07 -4.25 -4.07
CA VAL A 212 -17.05 -5.32 -4.35
C VAL A 212 -16.76 -6.04 -5.66
N ASN A 213 -16.50 -5.36 -6.78
CA ASN A 213 -16.18 -6.04 -8.05
C ASN A 213 -14.92 -6.89 -7.96
N THR A 214 -13.96 -6.47 -7.14
CA THR A 214 -12.72 -7.20 -6.93
C THR A 214 -12.92 -8.39 -6.01
N TYR A 215 -13.88 -8.39 -5.07
CA TYR A 215 -14.03 -9.47 -4.07
C TYR A 215 -15.38 -10.23 -4.12
N SER A 216 -16.27 -9.91 -5.05
CA SER A 216 -17.65 -10.43 -5.13
C SER A 216 -17.77 -11.95 -5.30
N HIS A 217 -16.78 -12.58 -5.92
CA HIS A 217 -16.73 -14.03 -6.09
C HIS A 217 -16.56 -14.78 -4.75
N LEU A 218 -16.00 -14.12 -3.73
CA LEU A 218 -15.81 -14.71 -2.39
C LEU A 218 -17.07 -14.61 -1.52
N THR A 219 -17.94 -13.64 -1.78
CA THR A 219 -19.19 -13.41 -1.04
C THR A 219 -20.38 -14.21 -1.54
N MET A 220 -20.26 -14.93 -2.66
CA MET A 220 -21.36 -15.75 -3.20
C MET A 220 -21.80 -16.86 -2.23
N ARG A 221 -20.92 -17.29 -1.31
CA ARG A 221 -21.25 -18.24 -0.24
C ARG A 221 -22.21 -17.71 0.83
N ASP A 222 -22.43 -16.39 0.91
CA ASP A 222 -23.29 -15.78 1.92
C ASP A 222 -24.74 -15.61 1.47
N LYS A 223 -25.04 -15.82 0.17
CA LYS A 223 -26.41 -15.66 -0.35
C LYS A 223 -27.38 -16.71 0.20
N GLU A 224 -26.95 -17.96 0.35
CA GLU A 224 -27.78 -19.04 0.90
C GLU A 224 -28.00 -18.85 2.41
N LYS A 225 -26.98 -18.35 3.14
CA LYS A 225 -27.11 -18.03 4.57
C LYS A 225 -28.00 -16.82 4.83
N ALA A 226 -28.14 -15.91 3.85
CA ALA A 226 -29.00 -14.73 3.98
C ALA A 226 -30.48 -15.11 4.09
N THR A 227 -30.90 -16.16 3.37
CA THR A 227 -32.27 -16.70 3.45
C THR A 227 -32.50 -17.44 4.77
N ASP A 228 -31.50 -18.15 5.29
CA ASP A 228 -31.60 -18.85 6.59
C ASP A 228 -31.90 -17.90 7.77
N PHE A 229 -31.48 -16.63 7.70
CA PHE A 229 -31.85 -15.63 8.72
C PHE A 229 -33.34 -15.31 8.70
N PHE A 230 -33.96 -15.27 7.52
CA PHE A 230 -35.40 -15.05 7.41
C PHE A 230 -36.20 -16.29 7.83
N ASP A 231 -35.67 -17.49 7.60
CA ASP A 231 -36.27 -18.74 8.09
C ASP A 231 -36.27 -18.83 9.62
N SER A 232 -35.34 -18.15 10.32
CA SER A 232 -35.32 -18.11 11.79
C SER A 232 -36.38 -17.18 12.41
N ILE A 233 -37.06 -16.37 11.61
CA ILE A 233 -38.11 -15.42 12.04
C ILE A 233 -39.47 -15.68 11.38
N LEU A 234 -39.59 -16.75 10.60
CA LEU A 234 -40.84 -17.29 10.04
C LEU A 234 -41.28 -18.52 10.85
#